data_AF-X1IXK8-F1
#
_entry.id   AF-X1IXK8-F1
#
_cell.length_a   1.000
_cell.length_b   1.000
_cell.length_c   1.000
_cell.angle_alpha   90.00
_cell.angle_beta   90.00
_cell.angle_gamma   90.00
#
_symmetry.space_group_name_H-M   'P 1'
#
loop_
_entity.id
_entity.type
_entity.pdbx_description
1 polymer ?
#
loop_
_entity_poly.entity_id
_entity_poly.type
_entity_poly.pdbx_seq_one_letter_code
_entity_poly.pdbx_strand_id
1 'polypeptide(L)' 'MRAAIYCRVSTEDQEREGTSLDSQLEACLGKAGELCYDVPEEFTILETYSGLTLDRPKLPQLREWVRDKEWR' A
#
# COMPACT_ATOMS: atom_id res chain seq x y z
N MET A 1 10.87 -12.34 -6.59
CA MET A 1 11.28 -11.19 -5.74
C MET A 1 10.03 -10.72 -5.03
N ARG A 2 10.07 -10.37 -3.74
CA ARG A 2 8.86 -9.90 -3.06
C ARG A 2 8.70 -8.38 -3.16
N ALA A 3 7.46 -7.91 -3.06
CA ALA A 3 7.10 -6.50 -3.00
C ALA A 3 6.02 -6.25 -1.94
N ALA A 4 5.92 -5.00 -1.51
CA ALA A 4 4.87 -4.51 -0.62
C ALA A 4 4.03 -3.46 -1.36
N ILE A 5 2.73 -3.37 -1.06
CA ILE A 5 1.81 -2.39 -1.64
C ILE A 5 1.35 -1.42 -0.56
N TYR A 6 1.37 -0.13 -0.88
CA TYR A 6 0.85 0.93 -0.02
C TYR A 6 -0.06 1.84 -0.85
N CYS A 7 -1.36 1.76 -0.62
CA CYS A 7 -2.38 2.58 -1.26
C CYS A 7 -2.89 3.62 -0.27
N ARG A 8 -3.14 4.84 -0.75
CA ARG A 8 -3.58 5.94 0.12
C ARG A 8 -4.57 6.87 -0.56
N VAL A 9 -5.60 7.27 0.19
CA VAL A 9 -6.51 8.36 -0.17
C VAL A 9 -6.45 9.48 0.86
N SER A 10 -6.83 10.70 0.47
CA SER A 10 -6.67 11.90 1.30
C SER A 10 -7.89 12.18 2.20
N THR A 11 -9.07 11.68 1.84
CA THR A 11 -10.31 11.90 2.59
C THR A 11 -11.13 10.61 2.71
N GLU A 12 -11.94 10.52 3.77
CA GLU A 12 -12.89 9.42 3.95
C GLU A 12 -13.97 9.40 2.86
N ASP A 13 -14.28 10.54 2.23
CA ASP A 13 -15.19 10.56 1.07
C ASP A 13 -14.63 9.78 -0.12
N GLN A 14 -13.31 9.85 -0.35
CA GLN A 14 -12.62 9.04 -1.37
C GLN A 14 -12.57 7.55 -1.02
N GLU A 15 -12.63 7.21 0.28
CA GLU A 15 -12.74 5.84 0.77
C GLU A 15 -14.19 5.33 0.68
N ARG A 16 -15.18 6.16 0.99
CA ARG A 16 -16.62 5.83 0.92
C ARG A 16 -17.13 5.66 -0.50
N GLU A 17 -16.52 6.33 -1.47
CA GLU A 17 -16.74 6.02 -2.89
C GLU A 17 -16.24 4.61 -3.26
N GLY A 18 -15.58 3.90 -2.33
CA GLY A 18 -15.32 2.45 -2.32
C GLY A 18 -14.40 1.94 -3.43
N THR A 19 -14.05 2.80 -4.37
CA THR A 19 -13.38 2.44 -5.61
C THR A 19 -11.92 2.86 -5.58
N SER A 20 -11.57 3.96 -4.90
CA SER A 20 -10.23 4.52 -5.03
C SER A 20 -9.12 3.65 -4.43
N LEU A 21 -9.30 3.11 -3.22
CA LEU A 21 -8.29 2.24 -2.60
C LEU A 21 -8.24 0.87 -3.26
N ASP A 22 -9.41 0.28 -3.54
CA ASP A 22 -9.50 -1.05 -4.14
C ASP A 22 -8.98 -1.05 -5.59
N SER A 23 -9.33 -0.04 -6.40
CA SER A 23 -8.77 0.11 -7.76
C SER A 23 -7.26 0.38 -7.74
N GLN A 24 -6.75 1.12 -6.75
CA GLN A 24 -5.30 1.27 -6.57
C GLN A 24 -4.64 -0.08 -6.27
N LEU A 25 -5.23 -0.86 -5.36
CA LEU A 25 -4.72 -2.18 -4.99
C LEU A 25 -4.72 -3.12 -6.19
N GLU A 26 -5.83 -3.22 -6.92
CA GLU A 26 -5.93 -4.05 -8.13
C GLU A 26 -4.89 -3.66 -9.18
N ALA A 27 -4.70 -2.36 -9.43
CA ALA A 27 -3.69 -1.88 -10.37
C ALA A 27 -2.26 -2.23 -9.92
N CYS A 28 -1.96 -2.10 -8.62
CA CYS A 28 -0.66 -2.47 -8.07
C CYS A 28 -0.41 -3.99 -8.14
N LEU A 29 -1.40 -4.81 -7.81
CA LEU A 29 -1.32 -6.28 -7.92
C LEU A 29 -1.14 -6.73 -9.36
N GLY A 30 -1.89 -6.15 -10.29
CA GLY A 30 -1.74 -6.41 -11.73
C GLY A 30 -0.32 -6.10 -12.20
N LYS A 31 0.22 -4.93 -11.81
CA LYS A 31 1.59 -4.56 -12.16
C LYS A 31 2.64 -5.46 -11.51
N ALA A 32 2.43 -5.85 -10.26
CA ALA A 32 3.31 -6.79 -9.56
C ALA A 32 3.35 -8.15 -10.27
N GLY A 33 2.19 -8.66 -10.71
CA GLY A 33 2.09 -9.88 -11.50
C GLY A 33 2.83 -9.80 -12.83
N GLU A 34 2.66 -8.71 -13.59
CA GLU A 34 3.40 -8.47 -14.84
C GLU A 34 4.92 -8.49 -14.65
N LEU A 35 5.40 -8.02 -13.50
CA LEU A 35 6.82 -7.95 -13.15
C LEU A 35 7.32 -9.19 -12.40
N CYS A 36 6.48 -10.21 -12.22
CA CYS A 36 6.77 -11.43 -11.46
C CYS A 36 7.21 -11.16 -10.00
N TYR A 37 6.58 -10.17 -9.37
CA TYR A 37 6.71 -9.94 -7.94
C TYR A 37 5.69 -10.77 -7.15
N ASP A 38 6.15 -11.30 -6.02
CA ASP A 38 5.31 -11.93 -5.00
C ASP A 38 4.89 -10.86 -3.99
N VAL A 39 3.58 -10.67 -3.80
CA VAL A 39 3.03 -9.68 -2.86
C VAL A 39 2.17 -10.43 -1.85
N PRO A 40 2.73 -10.81 -0.69
CA PRO A 40 1.93 -11.40 0.37
C PRO A 40 0.92 -10.38 0.91
N GLU A 41 -0.26 -10.86 1.29
CA GLU A 41 -1.36 -10.01 1.77
C GLU A 41 -0.94 -9.20 3.00
N GLU A 42 -0.09 -9.77 3.86
CA GLU A 42 0.46 -9.09 5.04
C GLU A 42 1.34 -7.88 4.72
N PHE A 43 1.84 -7.77 3.47
CA PHE A 43 2.62 -6.63 2.98
C PHE A 43 1.77 -5.62 2.19
N THR A 44 0.45 -5.63 2.40
CA THR A 44 -0.48 -4.67 1.80
C THR A 44 -1.03 -3.72 2.85
N ILE A 45 -0.90 -2.41 2.59
CA ILE A 45 -1.41 -1.35 3.46
C ILE A 45 -2.38 -0.48 2.66
N LEU A 46 -3.60 -0.34 3.20
CA LEU A 46 -4.59 0.64 2.75
C LEU A 46 -4.75 1.72 3.81
N GLU A 47 -4.62 3.00 3.44
CA GLU A 47 -4.64 4.10 4.40
C GLU A 47 -5.45 5.32 3.90
N THR A 48 -6.38 5.78 4.73
CA THR A 48 -7.02 7.09 4.56
C THR A 48 -6.31 8.09 5.46
N TYR A 49 -5.47 8.93 4.87
CA TYR A 49 -4.73 9.94 5.61
C TYR A 49 -4.25 11.06 4.70
N SER A 50 -4.14 12.28 5.23
CA SER A 50 -3.65 13.43 4.47
C SER A 50 -2.24 13.20 3.91
N GLY A 51 -2.04 13.56 2.63
CA GLY A 51 -0.74 13.49 1.98
C GLY A 51 0.24 14.59 2.38
N LEU A 52 -0.20 15.58 3.18
CA LEU A 52 0.57 16.78 3.52
C LEU A 52 1.79 16.51 4.40
N THR A 53 1.80 15.39 5.13
CA THR A 53 2.90 14.99 6.00
C THR A 53 3.35 13.56 5.71
N LEU A 54 4.56 13.21 6.17
CA LEU A 54 5.05 11.83 6.22
C LEU A 54 4.77 11.16 7.58
N ASP A 55 4.27 11.91 8.54
CA ASP A 55 3.83 11.40 9.84
C ASP A 55 2.43 10.80 9.67
N ARG A 56 2.39 9.61 9.05
CA ARG A 56 1.15 8.88 8.75
C ARG A 56 1.13 7.59 9.55
N PRO A 57 0.00 7.20 10.15
CA PRO A 57 -0.05 6.05 11.06
C PRO A 57 0.54 4.75 10.52
N LYS A 58 0.32 4.42 9.25
CA LYS A 58 0.75 3.14 8.65
C LYS A 58 2.04 3.23 7.84
N LEU A 59 2.54 4.43 7.56
CA LEU A 59 3.79 4.60 6.80
C LEU A 59 5.06 4.12 7.55
N PRO A 60 5.18 4.27 8.89
CA PRO A 60 6.28 3.68 9.64
C PRO A 60 6.39 2.16 9.47
N GLN A 61 5.28 1.44 9.46
CA GLN A 61 5.26 -0.02 9.27
C GLN A 61 5.90 -0.42 7.94
N LEU A 62 5.54 0.27 6.85
CA LEU A 62 6.19 0.05 5.55
C LEU A 62 7.71 0.28 5.62
N ARG A 63 8.15 1.32 6.35
CA ARG A 63 9.59 1.63 6.51
C ARG A 63 10.32 0.60 7.36
N GLU A 64 9.65 0.00 8.33
CA GLU A 64 10.19 -1.09 9.16
C GLU A 64 10.41 -2.35 8.33
N TRP A 65 9.43 -2.76 7.52
CA TRP A 65 9.61 -3.87 6.57
C TRP A 65 10.84 -3.68 5.67
N VAL A 66 11.08 -2.43 5.24
CA VAL A 66 12.27 -2.06 4.46
C VAL A 66 13.56 -2.22 5.20
N ARG A 67 13.57 -1.78 6.45
CA ARG A 67 14.76 -1.83 7.29
C ARG A 67 15.12 -3.26 7.64
N ASP A 68 14.13 -4.03 8.05
CA ASP A 68 14.31 -5.35 8.63
C ASP A 68 14.38 -6.44 7.56
N LYS A 69 14.15 -6.07 6.28
CA LYS A 69 14.15 -6.97 5.13
C LYS A 69 13.14 -8.11 5.29
N GLU A 70 12.04 -7.85 5.99
CA GLU A 70 11.01 -8.87 6.27
C GLU A 70 10.32 -9.40 5.01
N TRP A 71 10.48 -8.71 3.89
CA TRP A 71 10.06 -9.18 2.56
C TRP A 71 11.09 -10.07 1.85
N ARG A 72 12.26 -10.38 2.40
CA ARG A 72 13.24 -11.21 1.70
C ARG A 72 12.87 -12.69 1.65
#